data_AF-A0AAN4Z2N6-F1
#
_entry.id   AF-A0AAN4Z2N6-F1
#
_cell.length_a   1.000
_cell.length_b   1.000
_cell.length_c   1.000
_cell.angle_alpha   90.00
_cell.angle_beta   90.00
_cell.angle_gamma   90.00
#
_symmetry.space_group_name_H-M   'P 1'
#
loop_
_entity.id
_entity.type
_entity.pdbx_description
1 polymer ?
#
loop_
_entity_poly.entity_id
_entity_poly.type
_entity_poly.pdbx_seq_one_letter_code
_entity_poly.pdbx_strand_id
1 'polypeptide(L)'
;MDSDSLQISENKAEIFHDEDLVSIALDDSIEETHPGKAVWLIVCAVSMGGFLFVFDNICVTFGQLVSYALGAAFTDVASGWRYMVGLGAVPALLLVAMMPFCPETPRQLVLHGRLEEARRVISKIFPRATDRQVDAKARLIRYSIEEATASISNKSLAWQMRQLFTVGQNVRALITACAVMAGR
;
A
#
# COMPACT_ATOMS: atom_id res chain seq x y z
N MET A 1 -59.90 -0.07 35.69
CA MET A 1 -59.11 1.18 35.85
C MET A 1 -57.64 0.80 35.66
N ASP A 2 -57.34 0.09 34.56
CA ASP A 2 -56.11 -0.71 34.39
C ASP A 2 -55.53 -0.67 32.97
N SER A 3 -56.18 -0.03 32.00
CA SER A 3 -55.69 0.00 30.62
C SER A 3 -54.77 1.20 30.35
N ASP A 4 -55.05 2.37 30.92
CA ASP A 4 -54.19 3.57 30.76
C ASP A 4 -52.84 3.43 31.49
N SER A 5 -52.82 2.79 32.66
CA SER A 5 -51.61 2.61 33.46
C SER A 5 -50.58 1.66 32.81
N LEU A 6 -51.06 0.69 32.02
CA LEU A 6 -50.20 -0.26 31.30
C LEU A 6 -49.59 0.39 30.04
N GLN A 7 -50.34 1.25 29.33
CA GLN A 7 -49.80 1.99 28.18
C GLN A 7 -48.74 3.02 28.58
N ILE A 8 -48.89 3.66 29.74
CA ILE A 8 -47.87 4.58 30.27
C ILE A 8 -46.60 3.81 30.68
N SER A 9 -46.74 2.57 31.18
CA SER A 9 -45.60 1.70 31.50
C SER A 9 -44.85 1.21 30.25
N GLU A 10 -45.56 0.80 29.20
CA GLU A 10 -44.94 0.40 27.92
C GLU A 10 -44.24 1.60 27.25
N ASN A 11 -44.90 2.76 27.19
CA ASN A 11 -44.32 3.96 26.59
C ASN A 11 -43.09 4.45 27.38
N LYS A 12 -43.10 4.33 28.71
CA LYS A 12 -41.94 4.66 29.55
C LYS A 12 -40.77 3.69 29.37
N ALA A 13 -41.04 2.41 29.10
CA ALA A 13 -40.01 1.42 28.80
C ALA A 13 -39.39 1.61 27.40
N GLU A 14 -40.19 2.02 26.42
CA GLU A 14 -39.74 2.32 25.05
C GLU A 14 -38.89 3.61 25.02
N ILE A 15 -39.28 4.66 25.76
CA ILE A 15 -38.51 5.90 25.90
C ILE A 15 -37.18 5.67 26.64
N PHE A 16 -37.16 4.82 27.68
CA PHE A 16 -35.93 4.50 28.43
C PHE A 16 -34.90 3.77 27.56
N HIS A 17 -35.35 2.92 26.63
CA HIS A 17 -34.47 2.22 25.70
C HIS A 17 -33.86 3.14 24.62
N ASP A 18 -34.57 4.20 24.24
CA ASP A 18 -34.06 5.23 23.31
C ASP A 18 -33.09 6.20 24.03
N GLU A 19 -33.35 6.58 25.29
CA GLU A 19 -32.42 7.43 26.07
C GLU A 19 -31.07 6.76 26.31
N ASP A 20 -31.03 5.45 26.59
CA ASP A 20 -29.78 4.70 26.72
C ASP A 20 -29.00 4.67 25.41
N LEU A 21 -29.67 4.44 24.27
CA LEU A 21 -29.05 4.46 22.94
C LEU A 21 -28.55 5.85 22.53
N VAL A 22 -29.31 6.90 22.88
CA VAL A 22 -28.90 8.30 22.69
C VAL A 22 -27.71 8.63 23.59
N SER A 23 -27.65 8.13 24.83
CA SER A 23 -26.48 8.31 25.70
C SER A 23 -25.24 7.59 25.19
N ILE A 24 -25.40 6.41 24.59
CA ILE A 24 -24.30 5.63 23.97
C ILE A 24 -23.85 6.28 22.65
N ALA A 25 -24.76 6.88 21.89
CA ALA A 25 -24.45 7.57 20.64
C ALA A 25 -23.81 8.95 20.86
N LEU A 26 -24.05 9.57 22.02
CA LEU A 26 -23.44 10.83 22.47
C LEU A 26 -22.27 10.61 23.44
N ASP A 27 -21.88 9.35 23.67
CA ASP A 27 -20.71 9.01 24.50
C ASP A 27 -19.42 9.26 23.70
N ASP A 28 -19.00 10.53 23.67
CA ASP A 28 -17.72 10.97 23.10
C ASP A 28 -16.50 10.47 23.92
N SER A 29 -16.71 9.62 24.94
CA SER A 29 -15.68 9.00 25.79
C SER A 29 -14.63 8.20 25.00
N ILE A 30 -15.02 7.64 23.85
CA ILE A 30 -14.11 6.96 22.93
C ILE A 30 -13.16 7.96 22.24
N GLU A 31 -13.62 9.19 21.98
CA GLU A 31 -12.84 10.27 21.37
C GLU A 31 -11.91 10.96 22.37
N GLU A 32 -12.29 11.04 23.65
CA GLU A 32 -11.40 11.56 24.72
C GLU A 32 -10.30 10.55 25.14
N THR A 33 -10.40 9.29 24.70
CA THR A 33 -9.39 8.28 25.02
C THR A 33 -8.11 8.52 24.21
N HIS A 34 -7.05 8.98 24.87
CA HIS A 34 -5.74 9.17 24.24
C HIS A 34 -5.30 7.89 23.49
N PRO A 35 -5.03 7.98 22.17
CA PRO A 35 -4.66 6.80 21.39
C PRO A 35 -3.38 6.20 21.96
N GLY A 36 -3.41 4.89 22.20
CA GLY A 36 -2.27 4.17 22.77
C GLY A 36 -1.01 4.35 21.92
N LYS A 37 0.17 4.27 22.55
CA LYS A 37 1.48 4.44 21.87
C LYS A 37 1.66 3.57 20.61
N ALA A 38 0.99 2.42 20.56
CA ALA A 38 0.98 1.53 19.40
C ALA A 38 0.30 2.16 18.16
N VAL A 39 -0.76 2.94 18.35
CA VAL A 39 -1.46 3.66 17.27
C VAL A 39 -0.50 4.67 16.62
N TRP A 40 0.26 5.41 17.43
CA TRP A 40 1.28 6.34 16.95
C TRP A 40 2.38 5.64 16.14
N LEU A 41 2.84 4.47 16.57
CA LEU A 41 3.84 3.68 15.82
C LEU A 41 3.31 3.19 14.47
N ILE A 42 2.05 2.74 14.42
CA ILE A 42 1.41 2.30 13.18
C ILE A 42 1.24 3.48 12.22
N VAL A 43 0.76 4.62 12.72
CA VAL A 43 0.59 5.86 11.93
C VAL A 43 1.94 6.33 11.38
N CYS A 44 3.00 6.36 12.20
CA CYS A 44 4.33 6.72 11.72
C CYS A 44 4.86 5.76 10.64
N ALA A 45 4.69 4.45 10.83
CA ALA A 45 5.13 3.45 9.86
C ALA A 45 4.39 3.59 8.52
N VAL A 46 3.07 3.80 8.56
CA VAL A 46 2.24 4.03 7.37
C VAL A 46 2.57 5.37 6.72
N SER A 47 2.81 6.42 7.51
CA SER A 47 3.13 7.76 7.03
C SER A 47 4.41 7.79 6.18
N MET A 48 5.46 7.05 6.59
CA MET A 48 6.69 6.96 5.79
C MET A 48 6.45 6.34 4.40
N GLY A 49 5.64 5.28 4.34
CA GLY A 49 5.27 4.65 3.06
C GLY A 49 4.37 5.54 2.21
N GLY A 50 3.38 6.19 2.84
CA GLY A 50 2.46 7.12 2.19
C GLY A 50 3.17 8.33 1.59
N PHE A 51 4.16 8.89 2.29
CA PHE A 51 4.96 10.01 1.79
C PHE A 51 5.72 9.66 0.51
N LEU A 52 6.36 8.48 0.46
CA LEU A 52 7.09 8.04 -0.73
C LEU A 52 6.15 7.87 -1.93
N PHE A 53 4.94 7.35 -1.71
CA PHE A 53 3.92 7.24 -2.75
C PHE A 53 3.45 8.63 -3.24
N VAL A 54 3.17 9.55 -2.33
CA VAL A 54 2.77 10.93 -2.71
C VAL A 54 3.87 11.63 -3.48
N PHE A 55 5.14 11.45 -3.09
CA PHE A 55 6.28 12.02 -3.78
C PHE A 55 6.37 11.57 -5.24
N ASP A 56 6.22 10.26 -5.50
CA ASP A 56 6.19 9.72 -6.85
C ASP A 56 5.06 10.34 -7.71
N ASN A 57 3.86 10.45 -7.14
CA ASN A 57 2.72 11.07 -7.82
C ASN A 57 2.95 12.55 -8.15
N ILE A 58 3.61 13.30 -7.25
CA ILE A 58 3.98 14.70 -7.50
C ILE A 58 4.97 14.79 -8.67
N CYS A 59 5.97 13.91 -8.73
CA CYS A 59 6.93 13.88 -9.83
C CYS A 59 6.26 13.57 -11.18
N VAL A 60 5.33 12.61 -11.22
CA VAL A 60 4.57 12.28 -12.44
C VAL A 60 3.71 13.45 -12.90
N THR A 61 2.96 14.06 -11.97
CA THR A 61 2.09 15.20 -12.28
C THR A 61 2.90 16.42 -12.74
N PHE A 62 4.07 16.65 -12.14
CA PHE A 62 5.01 17.68 -12.59
C PHE A 62 5.51 17.40 -14.01
N GLY A 63 5.87 16.15 -14.33
CA GLY A 63 6.27 15.74 -15.67
C GLY A 63 5.17 16.03 -16.72
N GLN A 64 3.90 15.76 -16.37
CA GLN A 64 2.77 16.10 -17.22
C GLN A 64 2.61 17.62 -17.42
N LEU A 65 2.76 18.42 -16.36
CA LEU A 65 2.72 19.88 -16.45
C LEU A 65 3.81 20.42 -17.38
N VAL A 66 5.04 19.93 -17.21
CA VAL A 66 6.17 20.31 -18.10
C VAL A 66 5.87 19.87 -19.53
N SER A 67 5.33 18.67 -19.74
CA SER A 67 4.96 18.19 -21.07
C SER A 67 3.93 19.10 -21.75
N TYR A 68 2.90 19.56 -21.03
CA TYR A 68 1.91 20.48 -21.59
C TYR A 68 2.48 21.88 -21.85
N ALA A 69 3.35 22.39 -20.97
CA ALA A 69 4.03 23.67 -21.16
C ALA A 69 4.93 23.64 -22.40
N LEU A 70 5.69 22.56 -22.62
CA LEU A 70 6.47 22.33 -23.84
C LEU A 70 5.55 22.18 -25.05
N GLY A 71 4.42 21.49 -24.89
CA GLY A 71 3.32 21.41 -25.86
C GLY A 71 2.94 22.78 -26.43
N ALA A 72 2.58 23.69 -25.55
CA ALA A 72 2.18 25.05 -25.89
C ALA A 72 3.34 25.88 -26.48
N ALA A 73 4.54 25.78 -25.89
CA ALA A 73 5.69 26.58 -26.32
C ALA A 73 6.23 26.21 -27.71
N PHE A 74 6.14 24.94 -28.11
CA PHE A 74 6.69 24.44 -29.38
C PHE A 74 5.65 24.27 -30.50
N THR A 75 4.43 24.78 -30.31
CA THR A 75 3.35 24.73 -31.32
C THR A 75 3.68 25.56 -32.57
N ASP A 76 4.37 26.70 -32.41
CA ASP A 76 4.70 27.61 -33.52
C ASP A 76 6.08 27.35 -34.18
N VAL A 77 6.82 26.33 -33.72
CA VAL A 77 8.17 26.01 -34.21
C VAL A 77 8.15 24.89 -35.25
N ALA A 78 8.75 25.13 -36.43
CA ALA A 78 8.98 24.09 -37.42
C ALA A 78 9.88 22.97 -36.86
N SER A 79 9.40 21.73 -36.84
CA SER A 79 10.01 20.54 -36.20
C SER A 79 9.96 20.48 -34.65
N GLY A 80 9.02 21.18 -34.00
CA GLY A 80 8.82 21.15 -32.53
C GLY A 80 8.67 19.74 -31.94
N TRP A 81 8.09 18.78 -32.69
CA TRP A 81 7.89 17.40 -32.25
C TRP A 81 9.19 16.66 -31.88
N ARG A 82 10.34 16.98 -32.53
CA ARG A 82 11.63 16.36 -32.21
C ARG A 82 12.15 16.80 -30.85
N TYR A 83 11.90 18.06 -30.50
CA TYR A 83 12.27 18.61 -29.19
C TYR A 83 11.37 18.04 -28.09
N MET A 84 10.08 17.80 -28.36
CA MET A 84 9.18 17.12 -27.41
C MET A 84 9.67 15.71 -27.06
N VAL A 85 10.04 14.91 -28.07
CA VAL A 85 10.60 13.57 -27.84
C VAL A 85 11.98 13.64 -27.17
N GLY A 86 12.83 14.58 -27.58
CA GLY A 86 14.15 14.78 -27.01
C GLY A 86 14.12 15.14 -25.52
N LEU A 87 13.24 16.05 -25.11
CA LEU A 87 13.05 16.43 -23.71
C LEU A 87 12.47 15.29 -22.86
N GLY A 88 11.57 14.47 -23.43
CA GLY A 88 11.09 13.26 -22.77
C GLY A 88 12.17 12.20 -22.56
N ALA A 89 13.19 12.15 -23.42
CA ALA A 89 14.31 11.22 -23.29
C ALA A 89 15.32 11.64 -22.20
N VAL A 90 15.37 12.92 -21.82
CA VAL A 90 16.28 13.43 -20.77
C VAL A 90 16.12 12.72 -19.42
N PRO A 91 14.91 12.64 -18.82
CA PRO A 91 14.73 11.93 -17.54
C PRO A 91 15.02 10.42 -17.65
N ALA A 92 14.76 9.79 -18.80
CA ALA A 92 15.09 8.39 -19.02
C ALA A 92 16.61 8.15 -19.04
N LEU A 93 17.38 9.01 -19.72
CA LEU A 93 18.84 8.95 -19.72
C LEU A 93 19.42 9.23 -18.33
N LEU A 94 18.86 10.19 -17.60
CA LEU A 94 19.25 10.47 -16.22
C LEU A 94 19.01 9.25 -15.32
N LEU A 95 17.87 8.56 -15.48
CA LEU A 95 17.56 7.35 -14.73
C LEU A 95 18.55 6.21 -15.03
N VAL A 96 18.89 6.01 -16.30
CA VAL A 96 19.90 5.01 -16.71
C VAL A 96 21.27 5.34 -16.11
N ALA A 97 21.65 6.62 -16.10
CA ALA A 97 22.89 7.06 -15.46
C ALA A 97 22.88 6.88 -13.93
N MET A 98 21.70 6.97 -13.29
CA MET A 98 21.53 6.77 -11.85
C MET A 98 21.39 5.30 -11.43
N MET A 99 21.00 4.41 -12.34
CA MET A 99 20.84 2.97 -12.08
C MET A 99 22.04 2.32 -11.34
N PRO A 100 23.32 2.53 -11.72
CA PRO A 100 24.44 1.88 -11.03
C PRO A 100 24.65 2.34 -9.58
N PHE A 101 24.08 3.48 -9.18
CA PHE A 101 24.19 3.98 -7.80
C PHE A 101 23.16 3.36 -6.85
N CYS A 102 22.09 2.75 -7.40
CA CYS A 102 21.03 2.17 -6.59
C CYS A 102 21.43 0.75 -6.12
N PRO A 103 21.65 0.52 -4.81
CA PRO A 103 21.94 -0.82 -4.31
C PRO A 103 20.71 -1.71 -4.47
N GLU A 104 20.93 -2.94 -4.95
CA GLU A 104 19.88 -3.92 -5.08
C GLU A 104 19.27 -4.29 -3.71
N THR A 105 17.97 -4.56 -3.68
CA THR A 105 17.29 -4.87 -2.42
C THR A 105 17.81 -6.18 -1.83
N PRO A 106 18.07 -6.26 -0.51
CA PRO A 106 18.67 -7.44 0.12
C PRO A 106 17.81 -8.70 -0.04
N ARG A 107 16.49 -8.54 -0.23
CA ARG A 107 15.57 -9.64 -0.53
C ARG A 107 15.80 -10.24 -1.92
N GLN A 108 16.01 -9.41 -2.94
CA GLN A 108 16.30 -9.87 -4.32
C GLN A 108 17.66 -10.57 -4.40
N LEU A 109 18.68 -10.02 -3.71
CA LEU A 109 19.99 -10.68 -3.61
C LEU A 109 19.90 -12.08 -3.00
N VAL A 110 19.08 -12.27 -1.96
CA VAL A 110 18.85 -13.60 -1.37
C VAL A 110 18.07 -14.52 -2.31
N LEU A 111 17.09 -13.99 -3.06
CA LEU A 111 16.34 -14.74 -4.08
C LEU A 111 17.27 -15.26 -5.19
N HIS A 112 18.25 -14.46 -5.60
CA HIS A 112 19.27 -14.84 -6.59
C HIS A 112 20.43 -15.68 -6.03
N GLY A 113 20.36 -16.13 -4.77
CA GLY A 113 21.38 -16.98 -4.14
C GLY A 113 22.66 -16.24 -3.71
N ARG A 114 22.70 -14.91 -3.83
CA ARG A 114 23.87 -14.06 -3.49
C ARG A 114 23.84 -13.60 -2.03
N LEU A 115 23.95 -14.55 -1.11
CA LEU A 115 23.85 -14.32 0.33
C LEU A 115 24.92 -13.38 0.89
N GLU A 116 26.16 -13.47 0.39
CA GLU A 116 27.28 -12.67 0.89
C GLU A 116 27.13 -11.18 0.55
N GLU A 117 26.53 -10.88 -0.60
CA GLU A 117 26.25 -9.51 -0.99
C GLU A 117 25.01 -8.95 -0.30
N ALA A 118 24.00 -9.79 -0.06
CA ALA A 118 22.87 -9.43 0.79
C ALA A 118 23.33 -9.01 2.20
N ARG A 119 24.32 -9.73 2.79
CA ARG A 119 24.94 -9.35 4.08
C ARG A 119 25.56 -7.96 4.04
N ARG A 120 26.34 -7.65 2.98
CA ARG A 120 26.94 -6.32 2.79
C ARG A 120 25.90 -5.21 2.65
N VAL A 121 24.78 -5.48 1.98
CA VAL A 121 23.69 -4.50 1.86
C VAL A 121 22.97 -4.31 3.20
N ILE A 122 22.70 -5.40 3.93
CA ILE A 122 22.06 -5.34 5.26
C ILE A 122 22.95 -4.59 6.26
N SER A 123 24.27 -4.79 6.25
CA SER A 123 25.18 -4.05 7.13
C SER A 123 25.26 -2.56 6.81
N LYS A 124 25.12 -2.18 5.53
CA LYS A 124 24.98 -0.76 5.12
C LYS A 124 23.68 -0.12 5.61
N ILE A 125 22.56 -0.86 5.60
CA ILE A 125 21.25 -0.36 6.05
C ILE A 125 21.19 -0.27 7.59
N PHE A 126 21.80 -1.21 8.30
CA PHE A 126 21.82 -1.28 9.77
C PHE A 126 23.25 -1.12 10.31
N PRO A 127 23.84 0.09 10.28
CA PRO A 127 25.24 0.31 10.65
C PRO A 127 25.56 0.03 12.13
N ARG A 128 24.55 -0.10 12.99
CA ARG A 128 24.70 -0.40 14.43
C ARG A 128 24.47 -1.89 14.78
N ALA A 129 24.18 -2.74 13.81
CA ALA A 129 23.89 -4.15 14.07
C ALA A 129 25.18 -4.97 14.19
N THR A 130 25.22 -5.92 15.13
CA THR A 130 26.34 -6.89 15.23
C THR A 130 26.31 -7.85 14.03
N ASP A 131 27.47 -8.36 13.59
CA ASP A 131 27.57 -9.36 12.52
C ASP A 131 26.63 -10.57 12.73
N ARG A 132 26.47 -11.02 13.99
CA ARG A 132 25.53 -12.09 14.35
C ARG A 132 24.07 -11.75 14.05
N GLN A 133 23.67 -10.49 14.21
CA GLN A 133 22.31 -10.02 13.93
C GLN A 133 22.06 -9.88 12.42
N VAL A 134 23.07 -9.41 11.68
CA VAL A 134 23.04 -9.35 10.21
C VAL A 134 22.85 -10.76 9.64
N ASP A 135 23.61 -11.72 10.15
CA ASP A 135 23.52 -13.13 9.78
C ASP A 135 22.18 -13.77 10.11
N ALA A 136 21.65 -13.51 11.31
CA ALA A 136 20.34 -14.00 11.69
C ALA A 136 19.24 -13.45 10.77
N LYS A 137 19.33 -12.16 10.40
CA LYS A 137 18.35 -11.51 9.53
C LYS A 137 18.44 -12.01 8.08
N ALA A 138 19.64 -12.22 7.55
CA ALA A 138 19.85 -12.81 6.23
C ALA A 138 19.26 -14.23 6.14
N ARG A 139 19.45 -15.06 7.17
CA ARG A 139 18.84 -16.39 7.24
C ARG A 139 17.31 -16.34 7.31
N LEU A 140 16.75 -15.43 8.11
CA LEU A 140 15.30 -15.27 8.22
C LEU A 140 14.68 -14.84 6.88
N ILE A 141 15.32 -13.91 6.17
CA ILE A 141 14.88 -13.50 4.83
C ILE A 141 14.90 -14.70 3.88
N ARG A 142 15.98 -15.50 3.89
CA ARG A 142 16.08 -16.70 3.07
C ARG A 142 14.95 -17.69 3.37
N TYR A 143 14.70 -17.99 4.64
CA TYR A 143 13.60 -18.87 5.05
C TYR A 143 12.24 -18.36 4.54
N SER A 144 11.96 -17.06 4.72
CA SER A 144 10.69 -16.47 4.26
C SER A 144 10.51 -16.56 2.73
N ILE A 145 11.61 -16.44 1.98
CA ILE A 145 11.59 -16.57 0.52
C ILE A 145 11.41 -18.03 0.10
N GLU A 146 12.07 -18.96 0.78
CA GLU A 146 11.96 -20.40 0.52
C GLU A 146 10.53 -20.89 0.78
N GLU A 147 9.91 -20.43 1.87
CA GLU A 147 8.49 -20.67 2.17
C GLU A 147 7.56 -20.06 1.11
N ALA A 148 7.78 -18.78 0.75
CA ALA A 148 6.99 -18.11 -0.28
C ALA A 148 7.11 -18.83 -1.64
N THR A 149 8.33 -19.21 -2.03
CA THR A 149 8.62 -19.90 -3.29
C THR A 149 8.04 -21.31 -3.30
N ALA A 150 8.12 -22.04 -2.19
CA ALA A 150 7.49 -23.36 -2.04
C ALA A 150 5.96 -23.26 -2.12
N SER A 151 5.35 -22.23 -1.53
CA SER A 151 3.90 -22.01 -1.59
C SER A 151 3.39 -21.69 -2.99
N ILE A 152 4.22 -21.06 -3.82
CA ILE A 152 3.92 -20.72 -5.22
C ILE A 152 4.17 -21.93 -6.11
N SER A 153 5.31 -22.62 -5.92
CA SER A 153 5.72 -23.77 -6.73
C SER A 153 4.81 -24.98 -6.57
N ASN A 154 4.18 -25.18 -5.40
CA ASN A 154 3.35 -26.36 -5.12
C ASN A 154 1.90 -26.24 -5.64
N LYS A 155 1.50 -25.10 -6.21
CA LYS A 155 0.11 -24.87 -6.64
C LYS A 155 0.01 -24.89 -8.16
N SER A 156 -0.49 -26.00 -8.71
CA SER A 156 -0.86 -26.10 -10.13
C SER A 156 -1.76 -24.93 -10.53
N LEU A 157 -1.45 -24.31 -11.67
CA LEU A 157 -2.19 -23.15 -12.20
C LEU A 157 -3.69 -23.44 -12.35
N ALA A 158 -4.04 -24.69 -12.67
CA ALA A 158 -5.42 -25.15 -12.75
C ALA A 158 -6.13 -25.16 -11.39
N TRP A 159 -5.41 -25.48 -10.32
CA TRP A 159 -5.93 -25.42 -8.95
C TRP A 159 -6.13 -23.96 -8.51
N GLN A 160 -5.19 -23.07 -8.85
CA GLN A 160 -5.33 -21.63 -8.58
C GLN A 160 -6.51 -21.00 -9.33
N MET A 161 -6.68 -21.32 -10.62
CA MET A 161 -7.82 -20.87 -11.42
C MET A 161 -9.14 -21.37 -10.81
N ARG A 162 -9.19 -22.63 -10.38
CA ARG A 162 -10.39 -23.18 -9.73
C ARG A 162 -10.68 -22.49 -8.40
N GLN A 163 -9.67 -22.15 -7.60
CA GLN A 163 -9.84 -21.43 -6.33
C GLN A 163 -10.35 -20.00 -6.52
N LEU A 164 -9.97 -19.32 -7.61
CA LEU A 164 -10.46 -17.98 -7.92
C LEU A 164 -11.99 -17.96 -8.09
N PHE A 165 -12.55 -19.00 -8.71
CA PHE A 165 -13.99 -19.15 -8.93
C PHE A 165 -14.75 -19.87 -7.81
N THR A 166 -14.06 -20.57 -6.91
CA THR A 166 -14.71 -21.34 -5.82
C THR A 166 -14.79 -20.55 -4.52
N VAL A 167 -13.84 -19.64 -4.27
CA VAL A 167 -13.79 -18.86 -3.03
C VAL A 167 -14.60 -17.57 -3.20
N GLY A 168 -15.67 -17.42 -2.41
CA GLY A 168 -16.60 -16.28 -2.51
C GLY A 168 -15.93 -14.90 -2.35
N GLN A 169 -14.87 -14.77 -1.54
CA GLN A 169 -14.11 -13.52 -1.44
C GLN A 169 -13.38 -13.15 -2.74
N ASN A 170 -12.78 -14.13 -3.43
CA ASN A 170 -12.05 -13.90 -4.67
C ASN A 170 -13.01 -13.61 -5.83
N VAL A 171 -14.16 -14.29 -5.88
CA VAL A 171 -15.19 -14.06 -6.90
C VAL A 171 -15.76 -12.65 -6.79
N ARG A 172 -16.02 -12.15 -5.58
CA ARG A 172 -16.52 -10.77 -5.38
C ARG A 172 -15.52 -9.73 -5.89
N ALA A 173 -14.24 -9.91 -5.61
CA ALA A 173 -13.18 -9.05 -6.11
C ALA A 173 -13.03 -9.14 -7.65
N LEU A 174 -13.21 -10.33 -8.22
CA LEU A 174 -13.17 -10.53 -9.67
C LEU A 174 -14.34 -9.83 -10.37
N ILE A 175 -15.55 -9.97 -9.84
CA ILE A 175 -16.74 -9.34 -10.42
C ILE A 175 -16.62 -7.82 -10.39
N THR A 176 -16.14 -7.23 -9.28
CA THR A 176 -15.95 -5.78 -9.20
C THR A 176 -14.88 -5.29 -10.17
N ALA A 177 -13.75 -6.01 -10.31
CA ALA A 177 -12.72 -5.67 -11.27
C ALA A 177 -13.22 -5.76 -12.73
N CYS A 178 -13.94 -6.83 -13.08
CA CYS A 178 -14.54 -7.00 -14.40
C CYS A 178 -15.63 -5.96 -14.69
N ALA A 179 -16.46 -5.61 -13.71
CA ALA A 179 -17.49 -4.59 -13.86
C ALA A 179 -16.89 -3.20 -14.12
N VAL A 180 -15.78 -2.86 -13.44
CA VAL A 180 -15.06 -1.60 -13.66
C VAL A 180 -14.41 -1.54 -15.06
N MET A 181 -13.94 -2.67 -15.59
CA MET A 181 -13.35 -2.73 -16.94
C MET A 181 -14.40 -2.76 -18.06
N ALA A 182 -15.54 -3.43 -17.86
CA ALA A 182 -16.61 -3.49 -18.85
C ALA A 182 -17.42 -2.17 -18.93
N GLY A 183 -17.32 -1.32 -17.90
CA GLY A 183 -17.98 -0.01 -17.85
C GLY A 183 -17.12 1.16 -18.34
N ARG A 184 -15.92 0.91 -18.88
CA ARG A 184 -15.10 1.89 -19.60
C ARG A 184 -15.18 1.64 -21.11
#